data_AF-D8LHW0-F1
#
_entry.id   AF-D8LHW0-F1
#
_cell.length_a   1.000
_cell.length_b   1.000
_cell.length_c   1.000
_cell.angle_alpha   90.00
_cell.angle_beta   90.00
_cell.angle_gamma   90.00
#
_symmetry.space_group_name_H-M   'P 1'
#
loop_
_entity.id
_entity.type
_entity.pdbx_description
1 polymer ?
#
loop_
_entity_poly.entity_id
_entity_poly.type
_entity_poly.pdbx_seq_one_letter_code
_entity_poly.pdbx_strand_id
1 'polypeptide(L)'
;MVTSADGEVFVNETIRVTNGTSLNITGAGPSAIADGQDTTRLFYVDGGSSLHLSDVTLLNGRYSDGGAIYAEQSSVSFGGNVSFISNSASNFGGAIFTNSSTLSWDGDGTLFRSNRADVFGGAICAIASTVSWYSDGTQFRNNSADWGGAIVSLASNVFWQSNSTELISNSAEVSGGVIYALGSSVSWDGDDTKFASNNAGLEGGVIFAFGSTVSWDGDGTQFSFNSADVDGGAIYTSGESTVSWDGDGTQFSFNSAGVDGGRGGAIFADISSAVSWDGDRTEFTLNNAATDHGGAIYAFSSSLVSWYGDGTEFTSNNAAGNGGAMYAFDVSPVSWDGGGAKFTSNSAAGSGGAIYTDNSPVSCGAGSAEFTYNNASFDGGAIYGTGESTVSWDGNMHFSHNFGGDNGGALALFDVNLEGYNSEHEPFTGATFILNRAGTGGGALYLFNCGGPLEFTDVTFQSNSASTGGAVAAYVAGDVDAPTTFLTCIFWDNVATATGGAVDTLSGYQEFFSCDFQGNSAGRIC
;
A
#
# COMPACT_ATOMS: atom_id res chain seq x y z
N MET A 1 44.87 6.82 -18.44
CA MET A 1 44.83 6.17 -17.12
C MET A 1 46.15 6.38 -16.43
N VAL A 2 46.13 6.99 -15.25
CA VAL A 2 47.29 7.06 -14.34
C VAL A 2 46.98 6.12 -13.18
N THR A 3 47.86 5.17 -12.90
CA THR A 3 47.70 4.19 -11.82
C THR A 3 48.34 4.74 -10.54
N SER A 4 47.61 4.75 -9.43
CA SER A 4 48.19 4.94 -8.10
C SER A 4 48.89 3.65 -7.63
N ALA A 5 49.70 3.75 -6.57
CA ALA A 5 50.39 2.59 -6.00
C ALA A 5 49.44 1.55 -5.38
N ASP A 6 48.15 1.88 -5.20
CA ASP A 6 47.19 1.12 -4.41
C ASP A 6 46.11 0.42 -5.27
N GLY A 7 46.26 0.39 -6.60
CA GLY A 7 45.32 -0.30 -7.51
C GLY A 7 44.15 0.56 -7.99
N GLU A 8 44.17 1.86 -7.70
CA GLU A 8 43.24 2.85 -8.23
C GLU A 8 43.72 3.42 -9.57
N VAL A 9 42.77 3.62 -10.47
CA VAL A 9 42.97 4.09 -11.83
C VAL A 9 42.18 5.38 -12.04
N PHE A 10 42.89 6.48 -12.27
CA PHE A 10 42.25 7.74 -12.63
C PHE A 10 41.85 7.75 -14.12
N VAL A 11 40.56 7.98 -14.35
CA VAL A 11 39.96 8.05 -15.69
C VAL A 11 39.75 9.52 -16.05
N ASN A 12 40.77 10.11 -16.68
CA ASN A 12 40.78 11.53 -17.06
C ASN A 12 40.10 11.80 -18.42
N GLU A 13 39.78 10.74 -19.16
CA GLU A 13 39.04 10.78 -20.41
C GLU A 13 38.11 9.57 -20.47
N THR A 14 36.87 9.79 -20.90
CA THR A 14 35.86 8.73 -21.01
C THR A 14 36.30 7.61 -21.94
N ILE A 15 36.21 6.36 -21.45
CA ILE A 15 36.46 5.16 -22.24
C ILE A 15 35.23 4.93 -23.13
N ARG A 16 35.44 4.98 -24.44
CA ARG A 16 34.38 4.83 -25.45
C ARG A 16 34.38 3.42 -26.04
N VAL A 17 33.24 2.74 -25.95
CA VAL A 17 32.97 1.44 -26.58
C VAL A 17 31.88 1.66 -27.63
N THR A 18 32.29 1.74 -28.89
CA THR A 18 31.42 2.18 -30.00
C THR A 18 31.57 1.26 -31.22
N ASN A 19 30.74 1.46 -32.24
CA ASN A 19 30.81 0.73 -33.53
C ASN A 19 30.63 -0.80 -33.39
N GLY A 20 29.74 -1.25 -32.50
CA GLY A 20 29.46 -2.67 -32.29
C GLY A 20 30.63 -3.46 -31.70
N THR A 21 31.51 -2.79 -30.95
CA THR A 21 32.66 -3.44 -30.30
C THR A 21 32.30 -3.93 -28.90
N SER A 22 33.13 -4.81 -28.35
CA SER A 22 32.94 -5.36 -27.00
C SER A 22 34.16 -5.09 -26.14
N LEU A 23 33.94 -4.66 -24.90
CA LEU A 23 34.99 -4.44 -23.91
C LEU A 23 34.66 -5.21 -22.62
N ASN A 24 35.59 -6.05 -22.18
CA ASN A 24 35.50 -6.78 -20.91
C ASN A 24 36.62 -6.32 -19.98
N ILE A 25 36.27 -5.92 -18.75
CA ILE A 25 37.23 -5.51 -17.71
C ILE A 25 36.95 -6.32 -16.46
N THR A 26 38.00 -6.92 -15.90
CA THR A 26 37.96 -7.61 -14.60
C THR A 26 38.97 -6.96 -13.68
N GLY A 27 38.50 -6.42 -12.56
CA GLY A 27 39.34 -5.88 -11.51
C GLY A 27 39.90 -6.99 -10.62
N ALA A 28 40.76 -6.60 -9.68
CA ALA A 28 41.39 -7.51 -8.72
C ALA A 28 40.51 -7.75 -7.47
N GLY A 29 39.23 -7.43 -7.52
CA GLY A 29 38.32 -7.38 -6.37
C GLY A 29 37.75 -5.97 -6.13
N PRO A 30 36.92 -5.78 -5.10
CA PRO A 30 36.29 -4.49 -4.80
C PRO A 30 37.28 -3.33 -4.53
N SER A 31 38.56 -3.64 -4.27
CA SER A 31 39.65 -2.66 -4.14
C SER A 31 40.19 -2.13 -5.47
N ALA A 32 39.81 -2.71 -6.61
CA ALA A 32 40.12 -2.16 -7.92
C ALA A 32 39.19 -0.99 -8.22
N ILE A 33 39.74 0.22 -8.32
CA ILE A 33 38.94 1.45 -8.42
C ILE A 33 39.17 2.11 -9.78
N ALA A 34 38.10 2.47 -10.47
CA ALA A 34 38.08 3.40 -11.58
C ALA A 34 37.46 4.73 -11.09
N ASP A 35 38.29 5.75 -10.88
CA ASP A 35 37.90 7.03 -10.30
C ASP A 35 37.84 8.15 -11.37
N GLY A 36 36.67 8.79 -11.50
CA GLY A 36 36.40 9.91 -12.40
C GLY A 36 36.73 11.29 -11.81
N GLN A 37 37.15 11.34 -10.54
CA GLN A 37 37.58 12.53 -9.81
C GLN A 37 36.60 13.70 -9.86
N ASP A 38 35.29 13.41 -9.89
CA ASP A 38 34.20 14.39 -10.03
C ASP A 38 34.28 15.24 -11.31
N THR A 39 35.03 14.80 -12.32
CA THR A 39 35.28 15.58 -13.54
C THR A 39 34.95 14.85 -14.83
N THR A 40 34.87 13.52 -14.79
CA THR A 40 34.80 12.70 -16.01
C THR A 40 33.81 11.56 -15.85
N ARG A 41 33.07 11.26 -16.93
CA ARG A 41 32.35 10.00 -17.08
C ARG A 41 33.32 8.85 -17.35
N LEU A 42 33.14 7.71 -16.69
CA LEU A 42 34.06 6.57 -16.83
C LEU A 42 33.88 5.87 -18.19
N PHE A 43 32.65 5.51 -18.55
CA PHE A 43 32.34 4.73 -19.75
C PHE A 43 31.21 5.34 -20.59
N TYR A 44 31.35 5.23 -21.90
CA TYR A 44 30.33 5.56 -22.88
C TYR A 44 30.20 4.40 -23.87
N VAL A 45 29.02 3.81 -23.95
CA VAL A 45 28.72 2.60 -24.73
C VAL A 45 27.60 2.92 -25.71
N ASP A 46 27.83 2.74 -27.01
CA ASP A 46 26.81 3.03 -28.02
C ASP A 46 26.79 2.07 -29.23
N GLY A 47 25.73 2.19 -30.04
CA GLY A 47 25.73 1.68 -31.42
C GLY A 47 25.91 0.16 -31.54
N GLY A 48 25.19 -0.59 -30.72
CA GLY A 48 25.23 -2.05 -30.66
C GLY A 48 26.46 -2.62 -29.93
N SER A 49 27.23 -1.77 -29.27
CA SER A 49 28.42 -2.20 -28.51
C SER A 49 28.06 -2.84 -27.17
N SER A 50 29.03 -3.54 -26.56
CA SER A 50 28.84 -4.16 -25.25
C SER A 50 29.98 -3.87 -24.27
N LEU A 51 29.62 -3.65 -23.00
CA LEU A 51 30.55 -3.49 -21.89
C LEU A 51 30.25 -4.54 -20.81
N HIS A 52 31.27 -5.31 -20.42
CA HIS A 52 31.20 -6.19 -19.26
C HIS A 52 32.24 -5.77 -18.21
N LEU A 53 31.79 -5.57 -16.97
CA LEU A 53 32.66 -5.25 -15.83
C LEU A 53 32.55 -6.34 -14.76
N SER A 54 33.67 -6.68 -14.13
CA SER A 54 33.67 -7.55 -12.95
C SER A 54 34.65 -7.09 -11.88
N ASP A 55 34.27 -7.29 -10.62
CA ASP A 55 35.11 -7.06 -9.45
C ASP A 55 35.80 -5.67 -9.45
N VAL A 56 35.01 -4.61 -9.59
CA VAL A 56 35.49 -3.23 -9.75
C VAL A 56 34.56 -2.21 -9.08
N THR A 57 35.16 -1.17 -8.51
CA THR A 57 34.46 0.01 -7.99
C THR A 57 34.56 1.16 -9.00
N LEU A 58 33.41 1.69 -9.42
CA LEU A 58 33.24 2.89 -10.23
C LEU A 58 32.93 4.07 -9.31
N LEU A 59 33.88 5.00 -9.20
CA LEU A 59 33.91 6.04 -8.18
C LEU A 59 33.92 7.45 -8.80
N ASN A 60 33.18 8.38 -8.20
CA ASN A 60 33.16 9.82 -8.51
C ASN A 60 33.06 10.14 -10.01
N GLY A 61 32.35 9.32 -10.79
CA GLY A 61 32.03 9.62 -12.17
C GLY A 61 31.09 10.81 -12.25
N ARG A 62 31.35 11.77 -13.14
CA ARG A 62 30.50 12.96 -13.29
C ARG A 62 30.27 13.37 -14.74
N TYR A 63 29.01 13.57 -15.11
CA TYR A 63 28.63 14.09 -16.43
C TYR A 63 27.20 14.67 -16.46
N SER A 64 26.67 14.96 -17.67
CA SER A 64 25.24 15.29 -17.83
C SER A 64 24.33 14.08 -17.63
N ASP A 65 24.70 12.94 -18.21
CA ASP A 65 23.91 11.71 -18.23
C ASP A 65 24.86 10.52 -18.02
N GLY A 66 24.54 9.68 -17.02
CA GLY A 66 25.34 8.53 -16.66
C GLY A 66 26.68 8.93 -16.07
N GLY A 67 26.72 9.31 -14.78
CA GLY A 67 27.95 9.78 -14.15
C GLY A 67 29.10 8.78 -14.28
N ALA A 68 28.84 7.49 -14.06
CA ALA A 68 29.78 6.42 -14.35
C ALA A 68 29.65 5.90 -15.79
N ILE A 69 28.43 5.52 -16.20
CA ILE A 69 28.17 4.81 -17.45
C ILE A 69 27.02 5.45 -18.21
N TYR A 70 27.25 5.78 -19.47
CA TYR A 70 26.21 6.09 -20.43
C TYR A 70 26.09 4.95 -21.44
N ALA A 71 24.88 4.45 -21.65
CA ALA A 71 24.58 3.37 -22.58
C ALA A 71 23.41 3.76 -23.51
N GLU A 72 23.63 3.72 -24.83
CA GLU A 72 22.60 4.01 -25.83
C GLU A 72 22.60 2.98 -26.96
N GLN A 73 21.46 2.33 -27.19
CA GLN A 73 21.36 1.24 -28.18
C GLN A 73 22.44 0.17 -27.99
N SER A 74 22.70 -0.23 -26.74
CA SER A 74 23.86 -1.04 -26.36
C SER A 74 23.54 -2.06 -25.25
N SER A 75 24.54 -2.83 -24.82
CA SER A 75 24.42 -3.72 -23.66
C SER A 75 25.53 -3.49 -22.64
N VAL A 76 25.15 -3.44 -21.36
CA VAL A 76 26.06 -3.34 -20.22
C VAL A 76 25.77 -4.48 -19.27
N SER A 77 26.79 -5.19 -18.80
CA SER A 77 26.62 -6.22 -17.79
C SER A 77 27.70 -6.24 -16.72
N PHE A 78 27.33 -6.71 -15.53
CA PHE A 78 28.24 -6.85 -14.40
C PHE A 78 28.27 -8.28 -13.85
N GLY A 79 29.42 -8.70 -13.36
CA GLY A 79 29.61 -9.95 -12.63
C GLY A 79 30.57 -9.78 -11.45
N GLY A 80 30.51 -10.67 -10.45
CA GLY A 80 31.29 -10.50 -9.21
C GLY A 80 30.94 -9.21 -8.44
N ASN A 81 31.89 -8.67 -7.68
CA ASN A 81 31.65 -7.56 -6.76
C ASN A 81 31.77 -6.20 -7.46
N VAL A 82 30.68 -5.65 -7.98
CA VAL A 82 30.68 -4.32 -8.64
C VAL A 82 30.03 -3.27 -7.75
N SER A 83 30.68 -2.11 -7.62
CA SER A 83 30.18 -0.99 -6.81
C SER A 83 30.17 0.32 -7.59
N PHE A 84 29.07 1.06 -7.50
CA PHE A 84 28.91 2.42 -8.00
C PHE A 84 28.78 3.37 -6.82
N ILE A 85 29.82 4.17 -6.59
CA ILE A 85 29.94 5.02 -5.40
C ILE A 85 30.10 6.48 -5.80
N SER A 86 29.26 7.34 -5.25
CA SER A 86 29.39 8.80 -5.36
C SER A 86 29.43 9.32 -6.81
N ASN A 87 28.78 8.62 -7.74
CA ASN A 87 28.65 9.08 -9.11
C ASN A 87 27.53 10.12 -9.22
N SER A 88 27.73 11.13 -10.06
CA SER A 88 26.77 12.22 -10.22
C SER A 88 26.45 12.57 -11.67
N ALA A 89 25.20 12.92 -11.93
CA ALA A 89 24.73 13.38 -13.23
C ALA A 89 23.87 14.66 -13.08
N SER A 90 24.04 15.63 -13.98
CA SER A 90 23.20 16.84 -13.95
C SER A 90 21.80 16.66 -14.52
N ASN A 91 21.51 15.51 -15.15
CA ASN A 91 20.19 15.18 -15.67
C ASN A 91 19.79 13.77 -15.23
N PHE A 92 20.38 12.73 -15.83
CA PHE A 92 19.84 11.37 -15.77
C PHE A 92 20.88 10.35 -15.32
N GLY A 93 20.49 9.47 -14.40
CA GLY A 93 21.28 8.31 -14.02
C GLY A 93 22.58 8.71 -13.34
N GLY A 94 22.54 9.01 -12.04
CA GLY A 94 23.72 9.47 -11.31
C GLY A 94 24.90 8.51 -11.46
N ALA A 95 24.64 7.20 -11.40
CA ALA A 95 25.61 6.19 -11.81
C ALA A 95 25.47 5.80 -13.29
N ILE A 96 24.28 5.36 -13.70
CA ILE A 96 24.06 4.73 -15.00
C ILE A 96 22.85 5.36 -15.69
N PHE A 97 23.06 5.80 -16.92
CA PHE A 97 21.97 6.14 -17.85
C PHE A 97 21.92 5.10 -18.96
N THR A 98 20.72 4.55 -19.21
CA THR A 98 20.49 3.58 -20.28
C THR A 98 19.31 4.02 -21.16
N ASN A 99 19.53 4.13 -22.47
CA ASN A 99 18.50 4.43 -23.45
C ASN A 99 18.46 3.34 -24.53
N SER A 100 17.29 2.75 -24.77
CA SER A 100 17.12 1.67 -25.76
C SER A 100 18.16 0.55 -25.60
N SER A 101 18.52 0.21 -24.35
CA SER A 101 19.67 -0.65 -24.02
C SER A 101 19.28 -1.75 -23.03
N THR A 102 20.20 -2.70 -22.81
CA THR A 102 20.08 -3.71 -21.74
C THR A 102 21.15 -3.49 -20.68
N LEU A 103 20.74 -3.51 -19.41
CA LEU A 103 21.62 -3.50 -18.25
C LEU A 103 21.34 -4.76 -17.42
N SER A 104 22.34 -5.59 -17.18
CA SER A 104 22.11 -6.82 -16.39
C SER A 104 23.26 -7.23 -15.50
N TRP A 105 23.00 -7.80 -14.33
CA TRP A 105 24.05 -8.35 -13.48
C TRP A 105 23.70 -9.63 -12.72
N ASP A 106 24.71 -10.45 -12.45
CA ASP A 106 24.62 -11.74 -11.76
C ASP A 106 25.64 -11.89 -10.61
N GLY A 107 26.37 -10.82 -10.28
CA GLY A 107 27.43 -10.84 -9.27
C GLY A 107 26.99 -10.40 -7.87
N ASP A 108 27.08 -11.33 -6.90
CA ASP A 108 26.75 -11.16 -5.48
C ASP A 108 27.22 -9.83 -4.88
N GLY A 109 26.31 -9.12 -4.20
CA GLY A 109 26.63 -7.91 -3.44
C GLY A 109 26.89 -6.66 -4.28
N THR A 110 26.30 -6.57 -5.48
CA THR A 110 26.34 -5.33 -6.28
C THR A 110 25.80 -4.14 -5.48
N LEU A 111 26.55 -3.03 -5.43
CA LEU A 111 26.25 -1.89 -4.57
C LEU A 111 26.14 -0.57 -5.35
N PHE A 112 25.00 0.11 -5.24
CA PHE A 112 24.81 1.50 -5.65
C PHE A 112 24.68 2.38 -4.43
N ARG A 113 25.73 3.16 -4.12
CA ARG A 113 25.77 3.99 -2.91
C ARG A 113 26.05 5.46 -3.21
N SER A 114 25.21 6.33 -2.66
CA SER A 114 25.42 7.79 -2.70
C SER A 114 25.53 8.34 -4.13
N ASN A 115 24.84 7.72 -5.09
CA ASN A 115 24.78 8.24 -6.45
C ASN A 115 23.66 9.29 -6.54
N ARG A 116 23.89 10.33 -7.33
CA ARG A 116 22.97 11.47 -7.43
C ARG A 116 22.73 11.88 -8.87
N ALA A 117 21.47 12.03 -9.24
CA ALA A 117 21.07 12.78 -10.43
C ALA A 117 20.36 14.06 -9.98
N ASP A 118 20.40 15.12 -10.79
CA ASP A 118 19.56 16.28 -10.50
C ASP A 118 18.09 16.04 -10.93
N VAL A 119 17.81 15.20 -11.94
CA VAL A 119 16.44 15.03 -12.45
C VAL A 119 15.91 13.60 -12.27
N PHE A 120 16.47 12.62 -12.97
CA PHE A 120 15.92 11.25 -13.00
C PHE A 120 16.95 10.22 -12.58
N GLY A 121 16.62 9.40 -11.57
CA GLY A 121 17.33 8.17 -11.26
C GLY A 121 18.66 8.45 -10.57
N GLY A 122 18.67 8.53 -9.24
CA GLY A 122 19.89 8.81 -8.50
C GLY A 122 20.99 7.79 -8.75
N ALA A 123 20.65 6.51 -8.86
CA ALA A 123 21.55 5.47 -9.34
C ALA A 123 21.36 5.20 -10.84
N ILE A 124 20.16 4.79 -11.25
CA ILE A 124 19.89 4.28 -12.60
C ILE A 124 18.72 5.06 -13.22
N CYS A 125 18.89 5.51 -14.45
CA CYS A 125 17.79 6.00 -15.28
C CYS A 125 17.68 5.15 -16.54
N ALA A 126 16.55 4.44 -16.69
CA ALA A 126 16.25 3.56 -17.80
C ALA A 126 15.13 4.15 -18.68
N ILE A 127 15.43 4.34 -19.96
CA ILE A 127 14.49 4.82 -20.97
C ILE A 127 14.40 3.78 -22.09
N ALA A 128 13.20 3.28 -22.39
CA ALA A 128 12.98 2.22 -23.39
C ALA A 128 13.96 1.03 -23.24
N SER A 129 14.33 0.67 -22.00
CA SER A 129 15.43 -0.23 -21.68
C SER A 129 14.96 -1.40 -20.82
N THR A 130 15.83 -2.41 -20.69
CA THR A 130 15.65 -3.49 -19.71
C THR A 130 16.76 -3.44 -18.69
N VAL A 131 16.40 -3.42 -17.40
CA VAL A 131 17.31 -3.55 -16.26
C VAL A 131 16.98 -4.84 -15.53
N SER A 132 17.95 -5.73 -15.36
CA SER A 132 17.70 -6.98 -14.63
C SER A 132 18.84 -7.50 -13.78
N TRP A 133 18.52 -8.18 -12.69
CA TRP A 133 19.54 -8.84 -11.89
C TRP A 133 19.12 -10.13 -11.22
N TYR A 134 20.11 -10.98 -10.99
CA TYR A 134 19.97 -12.32 -10.43
C TYR A 134 20.88 -12.54 -9.21
N SER A 135 21.40 -11.44 -8.67
CA SER A 135 22.45 -11.44 -7.66
C SER A 135 21.91 -11.15 -6.27
N ASP A 136 22.07 -12.11 -5.37
CA ASP A 136 21.73 -11.96 -3.97
C ASP A 136 22.47 -10.79 -3.31
N GLY A 137 21.78 -10.09 -2.40
CA GLY A 137 22.36 -9.01 -1.61
C GLY A 137 22.65 -7.72 -2.38
N THR A 138 22.03 -7.54 -3.55
CA THR A 138 22.07 -6.26 -4.29
C THR A 138 21.56 -5.11 -3.41
N GLN A 139 22.28 -3.99 -3.39
CA GLN A 139 22.02 -2.87 -2.49
C GLN A 139 21.93 -1.52 -3.21
N PHE A 140 20.86 -0.77 -2.95
CA PHE A 140 20.71 0.65 -3.31
C PHE A 140 20.62 1.49 -2.03
N ARG A 141 21.67 2.27 -1.74
CA ARG A 141 21.77 3.02 -0.49
C ARG A 141 22.06 4.50 -0.69
N ASN A 142 21.25 5.37 -0.08
CA ASN A 142 21.46 6.82 -0.08
C ASN A 142 21.56 7.44 -1.48
N ASN A 143 20.84 6.89 -2.46
CA ASN A 143 20.79 7.50 -3.78
C ASN A 143 19.70 8.60 -3.80
N SER A 144 19.93 9.66 -4.58
CA SER A 144 19.04 10.81 -4.60
C SER A 144 18.80 11.41 -5.99
N ALA A 145 17.58 11.84 -6.28
CA ALA A 145 17.22 12.63 -7.47
C ALA A 145 15.93 13.43 -7.22
N ASP A 146 15.47 14.23 -8.19
CA ASP A 146 14.11 14.80 -8.12
C ASP A 146 13.05 13.70 -8.23
N TRP A 147 13.26 12.73 -9.13
CA TRP A 147 12.34 11.63 -9.39
C TRP A 147 13.09 10.31 -9.42
N GLY A 148 12.59 9.30 -8.69
CA GLY A 148 13.25 8.00 -8.60
C GLY A 148 14.60 8.12 -7.88
N GLY A 149 14.57 8.18 -6.55
CA GLY A 149 15.80 8.40 -5.76
C GLY A 149 16.89 7.37 -6.05
N ALA A 150 16.52 6.12 -6.35
CA ALA A 150 17.43 5.11 -6.86
C ALA A 150 17.26 4.87 -8.37
N ILE A 151 16.05 4.52 -8.81
CA ILE A 151 15.77 3.99 -10.14
C ILE A 151 14.64 4.77 -10.79
N VAL A 152 14.85 5.16 -12.04
CA VAL A 152 13.78 5.62 -12.93
C VAL A 152 13.57 4.61 -14.04
N SER A 153 12.31 4.27 -14.31
CA SER A 153 11.87 3.41 -15.40
C SER A 153 10.85 4.17 -16.26
N LEU A 154 11.25 4.54 -17.48
CA LEU A 154 10.38 5.19 -18.47
C LEU A 154 10.22 4.27 -19.68
N ALA A 155 8.99 3.80 -19.92
CA ALA A 155 8.69 2.81 -20.97
C ALA A 155 9.66 1.60 -20.94
N SER A 156 10.03 1.16 -19.73
CA SER A 156 11.12 0.21 -19.50
C SER A 156 10.66 -0.97 -18.66
N ASN A 157 11.49 -2.02 -18.61
CA ASN A 157 11.30 -3.18 -17.75
C ASN A 157 12.42 -3.24 -16.71
N VAL A 158 12.08 -3.24 -15.43
CA VAL A 158 13.01 -3.44 -14.33
C VAL A 158 12.60 -4.70 -13.58
N PHE A 159 13.45 -5.72 -13.52
CA PHE A 159 13.07 -6.93 -12.79
C PHE A 159 14.24 -7.65 -12.12
N TRP A 160 13.97 -8.36 -11.03
CA TRP A 160 15.01 -9.13 -10.36
C TRP A 160 14.56 -10.45 -9.74
N GLN A 161 15.48 -11.40 -9.72
CA GLN A 161 15.34 -12.71 -9.08
C GLN A 161 16.52 -12.86 -8.12
N SER A 162 16.43 -12.16 -6.99
CA SER A 162 17.56 -11.96 -6.07
C SER A 162 17.07 -11.85 -4.65
N ASN A 163 17.55 -12.75 -3.79
CA ASN A 163 17.22 -12.74 -2.38
C ASN A 163 17.95 -11.60 -1.66
N SER A 164 17.34 -11.14 -0.57
CA SER A 164 17.91 -10.12 0.30
C SER A 164 18.31 -8.83 -0.43
N THR A 165 17.53 -8.43 -1.44
CA THR A 165 17.72 -7.13 -2.12
C THR A 165 17.36 -6.01 -1.16
N GLU A 166 18.25 -5.03 -0.96
CA GLU A 166 18.03 -3.94 -0.01
C GLU A 166 18.05 -2.56 -0.67
N LEU A 167 16.96 -1.81 -0.54
CA LEU A 167 16.82 -0.43 -1.02
C LEU A 167 16.53 0.49 0.17
N ILE A 168 17.60 1.14 0.65
CA ILE A 168 17.62 1.81 1.96
C ILE A 168 18.00 3.29 1.83
N SER A 169 17.22 4.16 2.46
CA SER A 169 17.51 5.59 2.57
C SER A 169 17.69 6.29 1.23
N ASN A 170 17.00 5.84 0.19
CA ASN A 170 16.95 6.57 -1.08
C ASN A 170 15.89 7.66 -0.98
N SER A 171 16.17 8.79 -1.63
CA SER A 171 15.36 10.01 -1.48
C SER A 171 15.03 10.64 -2.82
N ALA A 172 13.76 11.00 -3.03
CA ALA A 172 13.32 11.82 -4.14
C ALA A 172 12.84 13.19 -3.66
N GLU A 173 13.22 14.29 -4.32
CA GLU A 173 12.64 15.61 -3.99
C GLU A 173 11.15 15.69 -4.38
N VAL A 174 10.72 14.88 -5.36
CA VAL A 174 9.35 14.88 -5.87
C VAL A 174 8.66 13.53 -5.62
N SER A 175 8.83 12.53 -6.49
CA SER A 175 8.11 11.25 -6.33
C SER A 175 8.98 10.03 -6.59
N GLY A 176 8.61 8.91 -5.96
CA GLY A 176 9.32 7.64 -6.07
C GLY A 176 10.66 7.69 -5.33
N GLY A 177 10.63 7.67 -4.00
CA GLY A 177 11.85 7.76 -3.18
C GLY A 177 12.89 6.69 -3.53
N VAL A 178 12.44 5.55 -4.04
CA VAL A 178 13.30 4.51 -4.63
C VAL A 178 13.07 4.42 -6.14
N ILE A 179 11.84 4.12 -6.57
CA ILE A 179 11.48 3.81 -7.95
C ILE A 179 10.43 4.79 -8.44
N TYR A 180 10.68 5.39 -9.61
CA TYR A 180 9.68 6.13 -10.36
C TYR A 180 9.42 5.42 -11.70
N ALA A 181 8.20 4.90 -11.87
CA ALA A 181 7.78 4.10 -13.01
C ALA A 181 6.69 4.82 -13.82
N LEU A 182 6.96 5.04 -15.10
CA LEU A 182 6.03 5.64 -16.06
C LEU A 182 5.91 4.74 -17.30
N GLY A 183 4.72 4.23 -17.59
CA GLY A 183 4.49 3.32 -18.72
C GLY A 183 5.35 2.05 -18.67
N SER A 184 5.67 1.56 -17.47
CA SER A 184 6.73 0.57 -17.24
C SER A 184 6.26 -0.69 -16.53
N SER A 185 7.12 -1.71 -16.51
CA SER A 185 6.98 -2.90 -15.66
C SER A 185 8.10 -2.97 -14.64
N VAL A 186 7.76 -3.17 -13.37
CA VAL A 186 8.69 -3.38 -12.26
C VAL A 186 8.32 -4.68 -11.56
N SER A 187 9.21 -5.66 -11.48
CA SER A 187 8.86 -6.91 -10.79
C SER A 187 9.99 -7.63 -10.06
N TRP A 188 9.65 -8.41 -9.04
CA TRP A 188 10.65 -9.23 -8.34
C TRP A 188 10.15 -10.55 -7.77
N ASP A 189 11.06 -11.50 -7.71
CA ASP A 189 10.82 -12.90 -7.31
C ASP A 189 11.92 -13.36 -6.32
N GLY A 190 12.46 -12.42 -5.55
CA GLY A 190 13.51 -12.68 -4.58
C GLY A 190 13.04 -12.44 -3.17
N ASP A 191 13.27 -13.42 -2.29
CA ASP A 191 12.85 -13.41 -0.89
C ASP A 191 13.57 -12.31 -0.11
N ASP A 192 12.96 -11.87 0.99
CA ASP A 192 13.50 -10.91 1.94
C ASP A 192 13.91 -9.57 1.28
N THR A 193 13.23 -9.17 0.20
CA THR A 193 13.43 -7.85 -0.40
C THR A 193 12.99 -6.76 0.57
N LYS A 194 13.85 -5.77 0.83
CA LYS A 194 13.64 -4.73 1.84
C LYS A 194 13.71 -3.32 1.29
N PHE A 195 12.64 -2.57 1.46
CA PHE A 195 12.55 -1.13 1.25
C PHE A 195 12.46 -0.44 2.61
N ALA A 196 13.53 0.24 3.03
CA ALA A 196 13.59 0.85 4.36
C ALA A 196 14.02 2.31 4.37
N SER A 197 13.27 3.13 5.12
CA SER A 197 13.62 4.54 5.37
C SER A 197 13.79 5.37 4.11
N ASN A 198 13.05 5.05 3.04
CA ASN A 198 13.06 5.83 1.81
C ASN A 198 12.03 6.96 1.89
N ASN A 199 12.31 8.08 1.23
CA ASN A 199 11.42 9.23 1.27
C ASN A 199 11.20 9.91 -0.08
N ALA A 200 10.01 10.49 -0.25
CA ALA A 200 9.65 11.34 -1.38
C ALA A 200 9.02 12.65 -0.88
N GLY A 201 9.38 13.77 -1.51
CA GLY A 201 8.83 15.09 -1.15
C GLY A 201 7.38 15.32 -1.58
N LEU A 202 6.78 14.41 -2.36
CA LEU A 202 5.35 14.41 -2.69
C LEU A 202 4.75 13.02 -2.55
N GLU A 203 5.06 12.08 -3.46
CA GLU A 203 4.26 10.85 -3.61
C GLU A 203 5.15 9.60 -3.71
N GLY A 204 4.69 8.50 -3.10
CA GLY A 204 5.34 7.20 -3.24
C GLY A 204 6.73 7.20 -2.60
N GLY A 205 6.78 7.12 -1.26
CA GLY A 205 8.04 7.14 -0.51
C GLY A 205 9.03 6.05 -0.93
N VAL A 206 8.52 4.96 -1.52
CA VAL A 206 9.30 3.94 -2.23
C VAL A 206 9.01 3.99 -3.72
N ILE A 207 7.75 3.75 -4.10
CA ILE A 207 7.36 3.54 -5.50
C ILE A 207 6.32 4.56 -5.90
N PHE A 208 6.57 5.25 -7.00
CA PHE A 208 5.56 5.97 -7.77
C PHE A 208 5.30 5.22 -9.08
N ALA A 209 4.05 4.85 -9.36
CA ALA A 209 3.65 4.14 -10.57
C ALA A 209 2.52 4.89 -11.30
N PHE A 210 2.77 5.24 -12.57
CA PHE A 210 1.75 5.80 -13.47
C PHE A 210 1.69 5.03 -14.80
N GLY A 211 0.50 4.55 -15.17
CA GLY A 211 0.31 3.65 -16.31
C GLY A 211 1.27 2.46 -16.31
N SER A 212 1.57 1.91 -15.13
CA SER A 212 2.64 0.93 -14.93
C SER A 212 2.15 -0.31 -14.18
N THR A 213 2.91 -1.40 -14.29
CA THR A 213 2.69 -2.62 -13.50
C THR A 213 3.84 -2.79 -12.51
N VAL A 214 3.49 -3.03 -11.25
CA VAL A 214 4.42 -3.37 -10.17
C VAL A 214 3.99 -4.71 -9.60
N SER A 215 4.85 -5.72 -9.58
CA SER A 215 4.46 -7.02 -9.04
C SER A 215 5.56 -7.80 -8.34
N TRP A 216 5.22 -8.59 -7.33
CA TRP A 216 6.21 -9.46 -6.69
C TRP A 216 5.70 -10.80 -6.17
N ASP A 217 6.60 -11.77 -6.18
CA ASP A 217 6.40 -13.14 -5.69
C ASP A 217 7.36 -13.51 -4.54
N GLY A 218 8.36 -12.65 -4.28
CA GLY A 218 9.36 -12.91 -3.23
C GLY A 218 8.76 -12.84 -1.82
N ASP A 219 8.95 -13.90 -1.04
CA ASP A 219 8.46 -14.03 0.34
C ASP A 219 9.16 -13.03 1.27
N GLY A 220 8.47 -12.61 2.33
CA GLY A 220 9.04 -11.75 3.36
C GLY A 220 9.40 -10.34 2.88
N THR A 221 8.83 -9.89 1.75
CA THR A 221 9.03 -8.53 1.22
C THR A 221 8.59 -7.48 2.26
N GLN A 222 9.45 -6.50 2.55
CA GLN A 222 9.25 -5.53 3.63
C GLN A 222 9.33 -4.08 3.13
N PHE A 223 8.27 -3.31 3.39
CA PHE A 223 8.20 -1.86 3.28
C PHE A 223 8.15 -1.26 4.68
N SER A 224 9.28 -0.74 5.16
CA SER A 224 9.41 -0.26 6.54
C SER A 224 9.89 1.19 6.64
N PHE A 225 9.24 2.00 7.47
CA PHE A 225 9.65 3.39 7.76
C PHE A 225 9.76 4.29 6.52
N ASN A 226 9.00 4.02 5.46
CA ASN A 226 9.02 4.86 4.27
C ASN A 226 8.05 6.04 4.43
N SER A 227 8.36 7.17 3.81
CA SER A 227 7.55 8.38 3.94
C SER A 227 7.34 9.14 2.64
N ALA A 228 6.14 9.65 2.45
CA ALA A 228 5.82 10.65 1.43
C ALA A 228 5.17 11.87 2.11
N ASP A 229 5.49 13.08 1.66
CA ASP A 229 4.94 14.29 2.26
C ASP A 229 3.45 14.51 1.91
N VAL A 230 3.01 13.93 0.80
CA VAL A 230 1.62 13.92 0.32
C VAL A 230 1.10 12.48 0.35
N ASP A 231 1.08 11.74 -0.76
CA ASP A 231 0.30 10.50 -0.83
C ASP A 231 1.15 9.23 -0.97
N GLY A 232 0.69 8.12 -0.36
CA GLY A 232 1.30 6.81 -0.53
C GLY A 232 2.67 6.72 0.15
N GLY A 233 2.68 6.60 1.48
CA GLY A 233 3.93 6.63 2.26
C GLY A 233 4.97 5.59 1.83
N ALA A 234 4.53 4.46 1.29
CA ALA A 234 5.38 3.52 0.55
C ALA A 234 5.09 3.55 -0.95
N ILE A 235 3.83 3.36 -1.36
CA ILE A 235 3.46 3.16 -2.77
C ILE A 235 2.37 4.16 -3.16
N TYR A 236 2.61 4.88 -4.24
CA TYR A 236 1.61 5.65 -4.97
C TYR A 236 1.38 4.99 -6.33
N THR A 237 0.12 4.67 -6.65
CA THR A 237 -0.27 4.04 -7.92
C THR A 237 -1.43 4.81 -8.56
N SER A 238 -1.28 5.18 -9.84
CA SER A 238 -2.25 6.00 -10.56
C SER A 238 -2.30 5.71 -12.07
N GLY A 239 -3.36 6.13 -12.75
CA GLY A 239 -3.45 6.11 -14.20
C GLY A 239 -3.52 4.70 -14.79
N GLU A 240 -4.48 3.89 -14.32
CA GLU A 240 -4.69 2.51 -14.73
C GLU A 240 -3.49 1.59 -14.39
N SER A 241 -2.76 1.92 -13.31
CA SER A 241 -1.63 1.11 -12.85
C SER A 241 -2.08 -0.11 -12.04
N THR A 242 -1.24 -1.14 -12.02
CA THR A 242 -1.46 -2.34 -11.20
C THR A 242 -0.32 -2.54 -10.22
N VAL A 243 -0.67 -2.85 -8.96
CA VAL A 243 0.26 -3.26 -7.91
C VAL A 243 -0.23 -4.61 -7.39
N SER A 244 0.56 -5.68 -7.55
CA SER A 244 0.10 -7.00 -7.13
C SER A 244 1.17 -7.92 -6.56
N TRP A 245 0.81 -8.76 -5.59
CA TRP A 245 1.78 -9.72 -5.04
C TRP A 245 1.20 -11.07 -4.62
N ASP A 246 2.06 -12.07 -4.71
CA ASP A 246 1.82 -13.46 -4.28
C ASP A 246 2.80 -13.91 -3.19
N GLY A 247 3.87 -13.14 -2.94
CA GLY A 247 4.86 -13.46 -1.90
C GLY A 247 4.28 -13.41 -0.48
N ASP A 248 4.47 -14.50 0.26
CA ASP A 248 3.98 -14.71 1.62
C ASP A 248 4.68 -13.78 2.62
N GLY A 249 3.97 -13.34 3.66
CA GLY A 249 4.54 -12.56 4.74
C GLY A 249 4.98 -11.16 4.32
N THR A 250 4.41 -10.63 3.23
CA THR A 250 4.62 -9.25 2.80
C THR A 250 4.19 -8.27 3.91
N GLN A 251 5.05 -7.33 4.26
CA GLN A 251 4.85 -6.41 5.39
C GLN A 251 4.97 -4.94 4.99
N PHE A 252 3.96 -4.16 5.34
CA PHE A 252 3.97 -2.69 5.32
C PHE A 252 3.94 -2.18 6.75
N SER A 253 5.09 -1.72 7.25
CA SER A 253 5.22 -1.28 8.64
C SER A 253 5.75 0.15 8.79
N PHE A 254 5.14 0.94 9.67
CA PHE A 254 5.60 2.29 9.99
C PHE A 254 5.73 3.23 8.78
N ASN A 255 4.97 2.99 7.70
CA ASN A 255 4.96 3.89 6.56
C ASN A 255 4.06 5.10 6.87
N SER A 256 4.45 6.28 6.38
CA SER A 256 3.72 7.52 6.68
C SER A 256 3.50 8.39 5.45
N ALA A 257 2.28 8.87 5.31
CA ALA A 257 1.91 9.96 4.41
C ALA A 257 1.64 11.21 5.27
N GLY A 258 2.29 12.35 5.04
CA GLY A 258 2.01 13.53 5.88
C GLY A 258 2.79 14.82 5.66
N VAL A 259 2.17 15.91 6.14
CA VAL A 259 2.46 17.37 6.13
C VAL A 259 1.54 18.17 5.21
N ASP A 260 1.21 17.68 4.03
CA ASP A 260 0.45 18.45 3.03
C ASP A 260 -0.79 17.69 2.49
N GLY A 261 -1.66 17.22 3.39
CA GLY A 261 -2.90 16.52 3.00
C GLY A 261 -2.67 15.04 2.68
N GLY A 262 -1.72 14.41 3.38
CA GLY A 262 -1.27 13.08 3.04
C GLY A 262 -2.25 11.96 3.36
N ARG A 263 -2.50 11.13 2.34
CA ARG A 263 -3.45 10.00 2.34
C ARG A 263 -2.73 8.69 2.02
N GLY A 264 -3.28 7.58 2.51
CA GLY A 264 -2.73 6.24 2.24
C GLY A 264 -1.36 6.08 2.89
N GLY A 265 -1.33 5.91 4.22
CA GLY A 265 -0.08 5.90 4.99
C GLY A 265 0.94 4.87 4.50
N ALA A 266 0.50 3.75 3.93
CA ALA A 266 1.33 2.84 3.14
C ALA A 266 1.06 2.98 1.64
N ILE A 267 -0.19 2.85 1.21
CA ILE A 267 -0.56 2.73 -0.21
C ILE A 267 -1.65 3.74 -0.55
N PHE A 268 -1.46 4.45 -1.66
CA PHE A 268 -2.46 5.30 -2.28
C PHE A 268 -2.73 4.83 -3.71
N ALA A 269 -4.01 4.54 -4.02
CA ALA A 269 -4.48 4.09 -5.32
C ALA A 269 -5.50 5.06 -5.92
N ASP A 270 -5.25 5.51 -7.15
CA ASP A 270 -6.03 6.54 -7.83
C ASP A 270 -6.20 6.26 -9.33
N ILE A 271 -7.19 6.92 -9.96
CA ILE A 271 -7.51 6.88 -11.39
C ILE A 271 -7.48 5.43 -11.93
N SER A 272 -8.51 4.66 -11.57
CA SER A 272 -8.76 3.31 -12.07
C SER A 272 -7.61 2.32 -11.84
N SER A 273 -6.82 2.50 -10.79
CA SER A 273 -5.70 1.61 -10.47
C SER A 273 -6.16 0.41 -9.64
N ALA A 274 -5.36 -0.65 -9.62
CA ALA A 274 -5.65 -1.85 -8.83
C ALA A 274 -4.50 -2.19 -7.88
N VAL A 275 -4.85 -2.52 -6.64
CA VAL A 275 -3.95 -3.08 -5.62
C VAL A 275 -4.50 -4.45 -5.22
N SER A 276 -3.76 -5.52 -5.44
CA SER A 276 -4.28 -6.87 -5.17
C SER A 276 -3.25 -7.88 -4.71
N TRP A 277 -3.63 -8.81 -3.85
CA TRP A 277 -2.70 -9.85 -3.38
C TRP A 277 -3.31 -11.22 -3.12
N ASP A 278 -2.49 -12.25 -3.31
CA ASP A 278 -2.80 -13.66 -3.00
C ASP A 278 -1.84 -14.24 -1.95
N GLY A 279 -0.72 -13.56 -1.67
CA GLY A 279 0.24 -14.02 -0.65
C GLY A 279 -0.33 -14.03 0.77
N ASP A 280 -0.11 -15.13 1.49
CA ASP A 280 -0.60 -15.34 2.84
C ASP A 280 0.14 -14.44 3.84
N ARG A 281 -0.51 -14.15 4.97
CA ARG A 281 0.07 -13.39 6.10
C ARG A 281 0.61 -12.02 5.67
N THR A 282 -0.09 -11.36 4.75
CA THR A 282 0.17 -9.96 4.42
C THR A 282 -0.18 -9.07 5.62
N GLU A 283 0.72 -8.20 6.05
CA GLU A 283 0.55 -7.36 7.25
C GLU A 283 0.70 -5.87 6.95
N PHE A 284 -0.27 -5.08 7.40
CA PHE A 284 -0.21 -3.61 7.47
C PHE A 284 -0.20 -3.17 8.93
N THR A 285 0.96 -2.76 9.43
CA THR A 285 1.16 -2.47 10.85
C THR A 285 1.68 -1.06 11.08
N LEU A 286 1.00 -0.29 11.93
CA LEU A 286 1.46 1.05 12.37
C LEU A 286 1.69 2.04 11.22
N ASN A 287 0.95 1.89 10.12
CA ASN A 287 0.97 2.88 9.04
C ASN A 287 0.12 4.10 9.43
N ASN A 288 0.53 5.26 8.96
CA ASN A 288 -0.03 6.52 9.45
C ASN A 288 -0.31 7.53 8.31
N ALA A 289 -1.57 7.92 8.16
CA ALA A 289 -1.97 9.10 7.38
C ALA A 289 -2.10 10.29 8.34
N ALA A 290 -1.06 11.13 8.38
CA ALA A 290 -0.86 12.09 9.47
C ALA A 290 -1.84 13.27 9.46
N THR A 291 -2.40 13.60 8.29
CA THR A 291 -3.26 14.78 8.12
C THR A 291 -4.61 14.45 7.51
N ASP A 292 -4.80 13.23 6.98
CA ASP A 292 -5.98 12.90 6.20
C ASP A 292 -6.40 11.42 6.36
N HIS A 293 -7.05 10.85 5.35
CA HIS A 293 -7.71 9.53 5.37
C HIS A 293 -6.80 8.34 4.99
N GLY A 294 -7.24 7.13 5.36
CA GLY A 294 -6.64 5.87 4.91
C GLY A 294 -5.29 5.58 5.58
N GLY A 295 -5.32 5.17 6.85
CA GLY A 295 -4.09 5.04 7.65
C GLY A 295 -3.09 4.03 7.07
N ALA A 296 -3.56 2.94 6.47
CA ALA A 296 -2.73 2.05 5.64
C ALA A 296 -3.01 2.28 4.15
N ILE A 297 -4.26 2.16 3.72
CA ILE A 297 -4.62 2.18 2.29
C ILE A 297 -5.68 3.27 2.03
N TYR A 298 -5.48 4.01 0.95
CA TYR A 298 -6.47 4.94 0.42
C TYR A 298 -6.76 4.57 -1.04
N ALA A 299 -8.03 4.33 -1.37
CA ALA A 299 -8.50 3.99 -2.71
C ALA A 299 -9.53 5.02 -3.20
N PHE A 300 -9.27 5.58 -4.38
CA PHE A 300 -10.08 6.65 -4.95
C PHE A 300 -10.20 6.56 -6.47
N SER A 301 -11.26 7.17 -7.00
CA SER A 301 -11.52 7.33 -8.43
C SER A 301 -11.51 6.00 -9.18
N SER A 302 -12.47 5.13 -8.85
CA SER A 302 -12.65 3.82 -9.46
C SER A 302 -11.51 2.82 -9.22
N SER A 303 -10.73 2.99 -8.15
CA SER A 303 -9.59 2.11 -7.85
C SER A 303 -10.00 0.90 -7.03
N LEU A 304 -9.48 -0.27 -7.38
CA LEU A 304 -9.79 -1.55 -6.73
C LEU A 304 -8.74 -1.89 -5.67
N VAL A 305 -9.19 -2.36 -4.51
CA VAL A 305 -8.36 -3.07 -3.53
C VAL A 305 -8.95 -4.47 -3.32
N SER A 306 -8.19 -5.53 -3.56
CA SER A 306 -8.72 -6.88 -3.38
C SER A 306 -7.71 -7.94 -2.96
N TRP A 307 -8.10 -8.91 -2.13
CA TRP A 307 -7.19 -10.00 -1.77
C TRP A 307 -7.80 -11.37 -1.55
N TYR A 308 -6.98 -12.39 -1.77
CA TYR A 308 -7.31 -13.81 -1.65
C TYR A 308 -6.44 -14.54 -0.60
N GLY A 309 -5.27 -14.00 -0.26
CA GLY A 309 -4.36 -14.60 0.71
C GLY A 309 -4.93 -14.67 2.13
N ASP A 310 -4.66 -15.78 2.80
CA ASP A 310 -5.13 -16.08 4.15
C ASP A 310 -4.34 -15.28 5.20
N GLY A 311 -5.01 -14.92 6.30
CA GLY A 311 -4.36 -14.31 7.46
C GLY A 311 -3.85 -12.89 7.21
N THR A 312 -4.46 -12.14 6.29
CA THR A 312 -4.17 -10.71 6.10
C THR A 312 -4.50 -9.93 7.38
N GLU A 313 -3.58 -9.11 7.89
CA GLU A 313 -3.78 -8.33 9.12
C GLU A 313 -3.54 -6.82 8.93
N PHE A 314 -4.48 -6.01 9.42
CA PHE A 314 -4.35 -4.56 9.57
C PHE A 314 -4.32 -4.23 11.06
N THR A 315 -3.14 -3.85 11.57
CA THR A 315 -2.92 -3.66 13.01
C THR A 315 -2.41 -2.27 13.34
N SER A 316 -3.13 -1.56 14.21
CA SER A 316 -2.71 -0.26 14.75
C SER A 316 -2.41 0.80 13.70
N ASN A 317 -3.09 0.76 12.56
CA ASN A 317 -3.00 1.81 11.56
C ASN A 317 -3.82 3.02 12.01
N ASN A 318 -3.35 4.22 11.66
CA ASN A 318 -3.91 5.47 12.17
C ASN A 318 -4.17 6.48 11.04
N ALA A 319 -5.37 7.08 11.05
CA ALA A 319 -5.74 8.18 10.17
C ALA A 319 -6.20 9.40 10.98
N ALA A 320 -5.68 10.58 10.65
CA ALA A 320 -6.18 11.84 11.21
C ALA A 320 -7.56 12.23 10.65
N GLY A 321 -7.92 11.66 9.50
CA GLY A 321 -9.27 11.69 8.94
C GLY A 321 -10.03 10.38 9.23
N ASN A 322 -10.44 9.71 8.17
CA ASN A 322 -11.36 8.58 8.18
C ASN A 322 -10.63 7.32 7.75
N GLY A 323 -11.14 6.14 8.11
CA GLY A 323 -10.58 4.87 7.63
C GLY A 323 -9.21 4.59 8.25
N GLY A 324 -9.19 4.22 9.52
CA GLY A 324 -7.94 4.04 10.27
C GLY A 324 -7.01 2.98 9.64
N ALA A 325 -7.57 1.93 9.07
CA ALA A 325 -6.85 1.02 8.17
C ALA A 325 -7.05 1.43 6.71
N MET A 326 -8.30 1.55 6.26
CA MET A 326 -8.63 1.73 4.85
C MET A 326 -9.70 2.79 4.63
N TYR A 327 -9.52 3.58 3.58
CA TYR A 327 -10.49 4.55 3.09
C TYR A 327 -10.80 4.28 1.62
N ALA A 328 -12.07 4.06 1.30
CA ALA A 328 -12.57 3.80 -0.04
C ALA A 328 -13.60 4.86 -0.45
N PHE A 329 -13.37 5.53 -1.57
CA PHE A 329 -14.24 6.60 -2.05
C PHE A 329 -14.35 6.64 -3.57
N ASP A 330 -15.50 7.10 -4.07
CA ASP A 330 -15.74 7.35 -5.50
C ASP A 330 -15.59 6.07 -6.36
N VAL A 331 -16.47 5.10 -6.11
CA VAL A 331 -16.59 3.83 -6.85
C VAL A 331 -15.34 2.96 -6.72
N SER A 332 -14.69 2.98 -5.56
CA SER A 332 -13.41 2.28 -5.31
C SER A 332 -13.63 1.02 -4.47
N PRO A 333 -14.00 -0.12 -5.07
CA PRO A 333 -14.38 -1.33 -4.34
C PRO A 333 -13.23 -1.89 -3.49
N VAL A 334 -13.59 -2.40 -2.31
CA VAL A 334 -12.71 -3.20 -1.45
C VAL A 334 -13.31 -4.59 -1.29
N SER A 335 -12.57 -5.64 -1.63
CA SER A 335 -13.08 -7.00 -1.48
C SER A 335 -12.03 -8.00 -1.03
N TRP A 336 -12.46 -9.04 -0.32
CA TRP A 336 -11.55 -10.13 0.03
C TRP A 336 -12.25 -11.46 0.17
N ASP A 337 -11.56 -12.55 -0.18
CA ASP A 337 -12.08 -13.93 -0.04
C ASP A 337 -11.13 -14.85 0.75
N GLY A 338 -9.97 -14.34 1.17
CA GLY A 338 -9.05 -15.05 2.07
C GLY A 338 -9.63 -15.24 3.47
N GLY A 339 -9.31 -16.35 4.10
CA GLY A 339 -9.71 -16.70 5.45
C GLY A 339 -8.88 -15.98 6.53
N GLY A 340 -9.54 -15.52 7.58
CA GLY A 340 -8.85 -15.04 8.79
C GLY A 340 -8.32 -13.62 8.69
N ALA A 341 -8.94 -12.76 7.87
CA ALA A 341 -8.61 -11.34 7.83
C ALA A 341 -8.83 -10.69 9.20
N LYS A 342 -7.88 -9.88 9.68
CA LYS A 342 -7.99 -9.19 10.98
C LYS A 342 -7.78 -7.69 10.86
N PHE A 343 -8.65 -6.93 11.52
CA PHE A 343 -8.55 -5.51 11.71
C PHE A 343 -8.48 -5.24 13.21
N THR A 344 -7.27 -4.98 13.71
CA THR A 344 -7.02 -4.87 15.15
C THR A 344 -6.49 -3.49 15.53
N SER A 345 -7.17 -2.81 16.46
CA SER A 345 -6.71 -1.55 17.05
C SER A 345 -6.46 -0.43 16.03
N ASN A 346 -7.13 -0.44 14.88
CA ASN A 346 -7.03 0.66 13.92
C ASN A 346 -7.82 1.87 14.44
N SER A 347 -7.31 3.07 14.18
CA SER A 347 -7.85 4.31 14.74
C SER A 347 -8.07 5.37 13.67
N ALA A 348 -9.27 5.94 13.64
CA ALA A 348 -9.61 7.12 12.85
C ALA A 348 -10.02 8.26 13.78
N ALA A 349 -9.46 9.45 13.59
CA ALA A 349 -9.96 10.63 14.29
C ALA A 349 -11.33 11.10 13.75
N GLY A 350 -11.74 10.60 12.58
CA GLY A 350 -13.08 10.71 12.00
C GLY A 350 -13.93 9.45 12.21
N SER A 351 -14.50 8.93 11.12
CA SER A 351 -15.35 7.73 11.07
C SER A 351 -14.62 6.52 10.44
N GLY A 352 -15.12 5.32 10.71
CA GLY A 352 -14.57 4.08 10.15
C GLY A 352 -13.21 3.75 10.78
N GLY A 353 -13.21 3.30 12.04
CA GLY A 353 -11.96 3.08 12.78
C GLY A 353 -11.04 2.06 12.10
N ALA A 354 -11.60 1.05 11.44
CA ALA A 354 -10.88 0.24 10.48
C ALA A 354 -11.15 0.70 9.04
N ILE A 355 -12.40 0.64 8.59
CA ILE A 355 -12.78 0.87 7.19
C ILE A 355 -13.79 2.00 7.11
N TYR A 356 -13.51 2.98 6.26
CA TYR A 356 -14.48 3.97 5.81
C TYR A 356 -14.79 3.72 4.33
N THR A 357 -16.07 3.75 3.99
CA THR A 357 -16.51 3.64 2.60
C THR A 357 -17.61 4.64 2.23
N ASP A 358 -17.47 5.29 1.07
CA ASP A 358 -18.43 6.24 0.51
C ASP A 358 -18.55 6.06 -1.02
N ASN A 359 -19.79 5.81 -1.50
CA ASN A 359 -20.11 5.35 -2.85
C ASN A 359 -19.19 4.23 -3.35
N SER A 360 -18.78 3.33 -2.46
CA SER A 360 -17.82 2.26 -2.76
C SER A 360 -18.24 0.96 -2.05
N PRO A 361 -18.34 -0.18 -2.73
CA PRO A 361 -18.75 -1.42 -2.09
C PRO A 361 -17.58 -2.04 -1.30
N VAL A 362 -17.91 -2.64 -0.16
CA VAL A 362 -17.01 -3.43 0.68
C VAL A 362 -17.60 -4.84 0.81
N SER A 363 -16.87 -5.86 0.38
CA SER A 363 -17.36 -7.24 0.46
C SER A 363 -16.32 -8.22 1.02
N CYS A 364 -16.80 -9.12 1.88
CA CYS A 364 -16.07 -10.30 2.33
C CYS A 364 -16.70 -11.54 1.69
N GLY A 365 -15.91 -12.38 1.04
CA GLY A 365 -16.32 -13.67 0.51
C GLY A 365 -16.52 -14.70 1.63
N ALA A 366 -16.23 -15.97 1.34
CA ALA A 366 -16.48 -17.08 2.27
C ALA A 366 -15.53 -17.09 3.48
N GLY A 367 -14.43 -16.33 3.43
CA GLY A 367 -13.49 -16.17 4.54
C GLY A 367 -14.11 -15.53 5.79
N SER A 368 -13.60 -15.90 6.97
CA SER A 368 -13.95 -15.21 8.22
C SER A 368 -13.13 -13.94 8.41
N ALA A 369 -13.72 -12.88 8.97
CA ALA A 369 -12.98 -11.68 9.37
C ALA A 369 -13.26 -11.24 10.81
N GLU A 370 -12.22 -10.72 11.46
CA GLU A 370 -12.27 -10.21 12.84
C GLU A 370 -11.97 -8.71 12.88
N PHE A 371 -12.86 -7.94 13.50
CA PHE A 371 -12.66 -6.52 13.79
C PHE A 371 -12.64 -6.33 15.29
N THR A 372 -11.46 -6.06 15.84
CA THR A 372 -11.25 -6.02 17.29
C THR A 372 -10.56 -4.73 17.73
N TYR A 373 -11.12 -4.05 18.74
CA TYR A 373 -10.55 -2.81 19.32
C TYR A 373 -10.39 -1.64 18.34
N ASN A 374 -11.11 -1.62 17.22
CA ASN A 374 -11.04 -0.48 16.29
C ASN A 374 -11.79 0.72 16.88
N ASN A 375 -11.29 1.92 16.61
CA ASN A 375 -11.71 3.14 17.27
C ASN A 375 -11.94 4.28 16.26
N ALA A 376 -13.15 4.85 16.27
CA ALA A 376 -13.49 6.06 15.54
C ALA A 376 -14.00 7.13 16.51
N SER A 377 -13.61 8.40 16.31
CA SER A 377 -14.14 9.50 17.14
C SER A 377 -15.61 9.82 16.85
N PHE A 378 -16.11 9.47 15.67
CA PHE A 378 -17.50 9.66 15.27
C PHE A 378 -18.19 8.32 15.06
N ASP A 379 -18.39 7.87 13.83
CA ASP A 379 -19.25 6.75 13.53
C ASP A 379 -18.49 5.53 13.03
N GLY A 380 -19.04 4.34 13.27
CA GLY A 380 -18.51 3.07 12.75
C GLY A 380 -17.14 2.75 13.34
N GLY A 381 -17.11 2.33 14.60
CA GLY A 381 -15.85 2.02 15.29
C GLY A 381 -14.99 1.01 14.54
N ALA A 382 -15.61 0.04 13.85
CA ALA A 382 -14.94 -0.80 12.87
C ALA A 382 -15.18 -0.30 11.44
N ILE A 383 -16.43 -0.30 10.99
CA ILE A 383 -16.80 0.01 9.60
C ILE A 383 -17.83 1.13 9.57
N TYR A 384 -17.56 2.15 8.76
CA TYR A 384 -18.53 3.18 8.41
C TYR A 384 -18.81 3.11 6.91
N GLY A 385 -20.09 3.01 6.53
CA GLY A 385 -20.54 3.05 5.15
C GLY A 385 -21.55 4.17 4.92
N THR A 386 -21.37 4.94 3.83
CA THR A 386 -22.29 6.01 3.46
C THR A 386 -22.54 6.09 1.96
N GLY A 387 -23.61 6.81 1.57
CA GLY A 387 -23.98 7.00 0.17
C GLY A 387 -24.42 5.68 -0.46
N GLU A 388 -24.08 5.47 -1.73
CA GLU A 388 -24.42 4.23 -2.46
C GLU A 388 -23.49 3.04 -2.12
N SER A 389 -22.72 3.13 -1.03
CA SER A 389 -21.85 2.04 -0.59
C SER A 389 -22.66 0.84 -0.12
N THR A 390 -22.27 -0.36 -0.55
CA THR A 390 -22.77 -1.61 0.03
C THR A 390 -21.72 -2.21 0.95
N VAL A 391 -22.15 -2.82 2.05
CA VAL A 391 -21.30 -3.67 2.89
C VAL A 391 -21.95 -5.04 2.90
N SER A 392 -21.21 -6.09 2.53
CA SER A 392 -21.73 -7.46 2.50
C SER A 392 -20.68 -8.48 2.93
N TRP A 393 -21.15 -9.64 3.39
CA TRP A 393 -20.29 -10.77 3.70
C TRP A 393 -21.03 -12.11 3.56
N ASP A 394 -20.32 -13.13 3.07
CA ASP A 394 -20.81 -14.52 3.04
C ASP A 394 -20.23 -15.35 4.22
N GLY A 395 -19.01 -15.02 4.65
CA GLY A 395 -18.33 -15.68 5.76
C GLY A 395 -18.72 -15.19 7.16
N ASN A 396 -18.12 -15.84 8.18
CA ASN A 396 -18.35 -15.50 9.58
C ASN A 396 -17.62 -14.21 9.98
N MET A 397 -18.38 -13.20 10.42
CA MET A 397 -17.82 -11.93 10.89
C MET A 397 -17.84 -11.83 12.41
N HIS A 398 -16.73 -11.41 13.01
CA HIS A 398 -16.61 -11.16 14.44
C HIS A 398 -16.21 -9.72 14.73
N PHE A 399 -17.12 -8.95 15.31
CA PHE A 399 -16.88 -7.59 15.76
C PHE A 399 -16.84 -7.54 17.27
N SER A 400 -15.67 -7.24 17.86
CA SER A 400 -15.58 -7.10 19.31
C SER A 400 -14.79 -5.90 19.80
N HIS A 401 -15.24 -5.32 20.91
CA HIS A 401 -14.58 -4.19 21.57
C HIS A 401 -14.33 -2.97 20.66
N ASN A 402 -15.08 -2.82 19.57
CA ASN A 402 -14.97 -1.65 18.72
C ASN A 402 -15.70 -0.46 19.36
N PHE A 403 -15.18 0.75 19.13
CA PHE A 403 -15.69 1.98 19.70
C PHE A 403 -15.96 3.04 18.62
N GLY A 404 -17.22 3.47 18.52
CA GLY A 404 -17.62 4.68 17.81
C GLY A 404 -17.95 5.78 18.82
N GLY A 405 -17.39 6.97 18.67
CA GLY A 405 -17.68 8.09 19.57
C GLY A 405 -19.14 8.54 19.52
N ASP A 406 -19.79 8.44 18.37
CA ASP A 406 -21.19 8.77 18.14
C ASP A 406 -22.03 7.52 17.85
N ASN A 407 -22.05 6.98 16.64
CA ASN A 407 -22.95 5.87 16.30
C ASN A 407 -22.25 4.62 15.79
N GLY A 408 -22.86 3.46 16.00
CA GLY A 408 -22.40 2.19 15.45
C GLY A 408 -21.03 1.82 16.02
N GLY A 409 -21.01 1.26 17.22
CA GLY A 409 -19.73 0.91 17.86
C GLY A 409 -18.89 -0.05 17.03
N ALA A 410 -19.52 -0.92 16.25
CA ALA A 410 -18.87 -1.70 15.20
C ALA A 410 -19.21 -1.17 13.81
N LEU A 411 -20.48 -1.24 13.41
CA LEU A 411 -20.95 -0.94 12.06
C LEU A 411 -21.93 0.23 12.06
N ALA A 412 -21.67 1.23 11.23
CA ALA A 412 -22.59 2.35 11.00
C ALA A 412 -22.84 2.50 9.50
N LEU A 413 -24.12 2.45 9.10
CA LEU A 413 -24.55 2.60 7.70
C LEU A 413 -25.50 3.81 7.57
N PHE A 414 -25.17 4.71 6.65
CA PHE A 414 -25.91 5.93 6.36
C PHE A 414 -26.29 6.00 4.89
N ASP A 415 -27.54 6.33 4.59
CA ASP A 415 -28.01 6.60 3.21
C ASP A 415 -27.75 5.44 2.21
N VAL A 416 -27.50 4.23 2.71
CA VAL A 416 -27.27 3.03 1.90
C VAL A 416 -28.56 2.68 1.19
N ASN A 417 -28.62 2.96 -0.12
CA ASN A 417 -29.76 2.62 -0.95
C ASN A 417 -29.44 1.45 -1.87
N LEU A 418 -30.13 0.35 -1.66
CA LEU A 418 -30.00 -0.87 -2.44
C LEU A 418 -30.95 -0.92 -3.66
N GLU A 419 -31.82 0.08 -3.83
CA GLU A 419 -32.72 0.20 -4.98
C GLU A 419 -31.95 0.56 -6.27
N GLY A 420 -31.58 -0.46 -7.04
CA GLY A 420 -30.89 -0.29 -8.33
C GLY A 420 -29.75 -1.28 -8.56
N TYR A 421 -29.27 -1.94 -7.51
CA TYR A 421 -28.36 -3.08 -7.61
C TYR A 421 -29.16 -4.34 -7.98
N ASN A 422 -28.95 -4.84 -9.20
CA ASN A 422 -29.61 -6.03 -9.77
C ASN A 422 -29.12 -7.38 -9.17
N SER A 423 -28.45 -7.36 -8.02
CA SER A 423 -28.00 -8.57 -7.32
C SER A 423 -29.01 -8.94 -6.24
N GLU A 424 -29.30 -10.23 -6.13
CA GLU A 424 -29.95 -10.80 -4.94
C GLU A 424 -29.19 -10.29 -3.71
N HIS A 425 -29.85 -9.56 -2.81
CA HIS A 425 -29.20 -9.02 -1.61
C HIS A 425 -28.96 -10.18 -0.67
N GLU A 426 -27.68 -10.49 -0.44
CA GLU A 426 -27.31 -11.56 0.49
C GLU A 426 -27.51 -11.08 1.94
N PRO A 427 -28.18 -11.87 2.79
CA PRO A 427 -28.40 -11.52 4.18
C PRO A 427 -27.08 -11.49 4.95
N PHE A 428 -26.96 -10.55 5.89
CA PHE A 428 -25.90 -10.53 6.89
C PHE A 428 -26.03 -11.73 7.82
N THR A 429 -25.32 -12.81 7.49
CA THR A 429 -25.53 -14.11 8.13
C THR A 429 -24.44 -14.44 9.15
N GLY A 430 -24.82 -14.99 10.30
CA GLY A 430 -23.88 -15.62 11.25
C GLY A 430 -22.90 -14.69 11.97
N ALA A 431 -23.04 -13.37 11.81
CA ALA A 431 -22.15 -12.40 12.43
C ALA A 431 -22.30 -12.34 13.97
N THR A 432 -21.24 -11.94 14.64
CA THR A 432 -21.23 -11.74 16.10
C THR A 432 -20.73 -10.35 16.45
N PHE A 433 -21.50 -9.64 17.28
CA PHE A 433 -21.19 -8.31 17.78
C PHE A 433 -21.12 -8.36 19.30
N ILE A 434 -19.91 -8.34 19.85
CA ILE A 434 -19.67 -8.55 21.27
C ILE A 434 -18.92 -7.37 21.89
N LEU A 435 -19.47 -6.78 22.96
CA LEU A 435 -18.79 -5.72 23.72
C LEU A 435 -18.42 -4.47 22.89
N ASN A 436 -19.15 -4.20 21.80
CA ASN A 436 -18.98 -2.97 21.05
C ASN A 436 -19.69 -1.80 21.76
N ARG A 437 -19.18 -0.59 21.56
CA ARG A 437 -19.71 0.59 22.24
C ARG A 437 -19.82 1.79 21.30
N ALA A 438 -20.97 2.44 21.36
CA ALA A 438 -21.20 3.76 20.77
C ALA A 438 -21.45 4.80 21.87
N GLY A 439 -21.15 6.08 21.62
CA GLY A 439 -21.51 7.16 22.56
C GLY A 439 -22.99 7.56 22.49
N THR A 440 -23.57 7.50 21.30
CA THR A 440 -24.93 7.93 20.96
C THR A 440 -25.82 6.75 20.61
N GLY A 441 -25.80 6.23 19.38
CA GLY A 441 -26.77 5.24 18.91
C GLY A 441 -26.13 3.92 18.46
N GLY A 442 -26.76 2.79 18.75
CA GLY A 442 -26.40 1.50 18.16
C GLY A 442 -25.03 1.00 18.63
N GLY A 443 -24.99 0.43 19.85
CA GLY A 443 -23.71 0.03 20.46
C GLY A 443 -22.90 -0.94 19.59
N ALA A 444 -23.56 -1.75 18.78
CA ALA A 444 -22.97 -2.52 17.71
C ALA A 444 -23.27 -1.94 16.33
N LEU A 445 -24.56 -1.80 16.01
CA LEU A 445 -25.06 -1.51 14.66
C LEU A 445 -25.91 -0.23 14.66
N TYR A 446 -25.59 0.68 13.76
CA TYR A 446 -26.39 1.87 13.49
C TYR A 446 -26.82 1.91 12.03
N LEU A 447 -28.12 2.13 11.79
CA LEU A 447 -28.71 2.26 10.46
C LEU A 447 -29.45 3.60 10.37
N PHE A 448 -29.12 4.41 9.37
CA PHE A 448 -29.81 5.68 9.11
C PHE A 448 -30.14 5.84 7.64
N ASN A 449 -31.43 6.06 7.35
CA ASN A 449 -31.92 6.30 5.99
C ASN A 449 -31.49 5.23 4.97
N CYS A 450 -31.40 3.96 5.42
CA CYS A 450 -31.05 2.84 4.55
C CYS A 450 -32.29 2.33 3.81
N GLY A 451 -32.22 2.25 2.48
CA GLY A 451 -33.27 1.77 1.57
C GLY A 451 -32.99 0.36 1.03
N GLY A 452 -34.06 -0.39 0.73
CA GLY A 452 -34.02 -1.80 0.31
C GLY A 452 -34.02 -2.79 1.48
N PRO A 453 -34.27 -4.09 1.20
CA PRO A 453 -34.41 -5.08 2.26
C PRO A 453 -33.02 -5.40 2.82
N LEU A 454 -32.72 -4.87 4.02
CA LEU A 454 -31.58 -5.29 4.81
C LEU A 454 -31.99 -6.46 5.71
N GLU A 455 -31.40 -7.63 5.50
CA GLU A 455 -31.69 -8.82 6.29
C GLU A 455 -30.49 -9.22 7.14
N PHE A 456 -30.71 -9.43 8.44
CA PHE A 456 -29.75 -9.96 9.40
C PHE A 456 -30.25 -11.32 9.89
N THR A 457 -29.49 -12.39 9.63
CA THR A 457 -29.91 -13.76 9.90
C THR A 457 -28.89 -14.48 10.79
N ASP A 458 -29.35 -15.12 11.85
CA ASP A 458 -28.49 -15.83 12.81
C ASP A 458 -27.39 -14.94 13.44
N VAL A 459 -27.66 -13.64 13.60
CA VAL A 459 -26.70 -12.68 14.16
C VAL A 459 -26.81 -12.62 15.69
N THR A 460 -25.67 -12.61 16.38
CA THR A 460 -25.61 -12.45 17.84
C THR A 460 -25.11 -11.06 18.24
N PHE A 461 -25.92 -10.33 18.99
CA PHE A 461 -25.58 -9.07 19.64
C PHE A 461 -25.49 -9.26 21.16
N GLN A 462 -24.28 -9.27 21.70
CA GLN A 462 -24.03 -9.54 23.11
C GLN A 462 -23.25 -8.42 23.82
N SER A 463 -23.76 -7.95 24.95
CA SER A 463 -23.07 -7.02 25.85
C SER A 463 -22.62 -5.71 25.17
N ASN A 464 -23.33 -5.27 24.13
CA ASN A 464 -23.05 -4.00 23.47
C ASN A 464 -23.66 -2.84 24.26
N SER A 465 -23.12 -1.63 24.10
CA SER A 465 -23.61 -0.47 24.83
C SER A 465 -23.67 0.83 24.03
N ALA A 466 -24.71 1.63 24.27
CA ALA A 466 -24.89 2.96 23.69
C ALA A 466 -25.79 3.85 24.55
N SER A 467 -26.06 5.09 24.13
CA SER A 467 -27.11 5.91 24.76
C SER A 467 -28.50 5.45 24.32
N THR A 468 -28.69 5.23 23.02
CA THR A 468 -29.90 4.64 22.43
C THR A 468 -29.55 3.37 21.67
N GLY A 469 -30.38 2.33 21.77
CA GLY A 469 -30.16 1.09 21.04
C GLY A 469 -28.89 0.38 21.48
N GLY A 470 -28.92 -0.25 22.67
CA GLY A 470 -27.73 -0.83 23.29
C GLY A 470 -26.95 -1.76 22.36
N ALA A 471 -27.64 -2.51 21.50
CA ALA A 471 -27.06 -3.19 20.34
C ALA A 471 -27.31 -2.44 19.04
N VAL A 472 -28.58 -2.17 18.72
CA VAL A 472 -28.99 -1.68 17.40
C VAL A 472 -29.78 -0.39 17.54
N ALA A 473 -29.46 0.61 16.73
CA ALA A 473 -30.33 1.76 16.49
C ALA A 473 -30.63 1.86 14.99
N ALA A 474 -31.92 1.87 14.62
CA ALA A 474 -32.36 1.88 13.23
C ALA A 474 -33.38 3.00 12.99
N TYR A 475 -32.94 4.06 12.32
CA TYR A 475 -33.69 5.29 12.12
C TYR A 475 -33.93 5.53 10.64
N VAL A 476 -35.20 5.62 10.23
CA VAL A 476 -35.59 5.76 8.81
C VAL A 476 -35.01 4.63 7.95
N ALA A 477 -34.85 3.43 8.53
CA ALA A 477 -34.34 2.25 7.83
C ALA A 477 -35.50 1.36 7.37
N GLY A 478 -35.45 0.90 6.12
CA GLY A 478 -36.48 0.05 5.51
C GLY A 478 -37.81 0.75 5.25
N ASP A 479 -38.62 0.17 4.36
CA ASP A 479 -39.97 0.63 4.05
C ASP A 479 -41.01 -0.51 4.06
N VAL A 480 -42.27 -0.20 3.73
CA VAL A 480 -43.39 -1.17 3.74
C VAL A 480 -43.20 -2.34 2.78
N ASP A 481 -42.50 -2.11 1.67
CA ASP A 481 -42.30 -3.08 0.60
C ASP A 481 -40.94 -3.78 0.75
N ALA A 482 -40.02 -3.18 1.52
CA ALA A 482 -38.68 -3.68 1.81
C ALA A 482 -38.24 -3.37 3.27
N PRO A 483 -38.76 -4.08 4.27
CA PRO A 483 -38.41 -3.84 5.68
C PRO A 483 -36.98 -4.28 6.00
N THR A 484 -36.36 -3.66 7.00
CA THR A 484 -35.16 -4.21 7.65
C THR A 484 -35.55 -5.38 8.53
N THR A 485 -35.04 -6.57 8.23
CA THR A 485 -35.46 -7.82 8.88
C THR A 485 -34.36 -8.39 9.76
N PHE A 486 -34.72 -8.80 10.97
CA PHE A 486 -33.89 -9.58 11.88
C PHE A 486 -34.52 -10.97 12.03
N LEU A 487 -33.84 -11.98 11.52
CA LEU A 487 -34.28 -13.37 11.55
C LEU A 487 -33.35 -14.17 12.47
N THR A 488 -33.93 -14.92 13.41
CA THR A 488 -33.20 -15.84 14.32
C THR A 488 -32.05 -15.18 15.09
N CYS A 489 -32.11 -13.86 15.28
CA CYS A 489 -31.06 -13.10 15.96
C CYS A 489 -31.15 -13.21 17.48
N ILE A 490 -30.00 -13.08 18.14
CA ILE A 490 -29.87 -13.11 19.60
C ILE A 490 -29.46 -11.72 20.10
N PHE A 491 -30.20 -11.17 21.05
CA PHE A 491 -29.90 -9.91 21.72
C PHE A 491 -29.76 -10.14 23.23
N TRP A 492 -28.52 -10.31 23.70
CA TRP A 492 -28.24 -10.64 25.10
C TRP A 492 -27.44 -9.56 25.82
N ASP A 493 -27.87 -9.19 27.03
CA ASP A 493 -27.14 -8.34 27.96
C ASP A 493 -26.71 -6.97 27.40
N ASN A 494 -27.40 -6.45 26.38
CA ASN A 494 -27.11 -5.15 25.81
C ASN A 494 -27.65 -4.02 26.71
N VAL A 495 -26.95 -2.89 26.75
CA VAL A 495 -27.23 -1.81 27.69
C VAL A 495 -27.35 -0.48 26.95
N ALA A 496 -28.50 0.18 27.10
CA ALA A 496 -28.69 1.57 26.70
C ALA A 496 -28.78 2.49 27.91
N THR A 497 -28.13 3.65 27.89
CA THR A 497 -28.27 4.61 29.01
C THR A 497 -29.59 5.40 28.96
N ALA A 498 -30.25 5.49 27.80
CA ALA A 498 -31.51 6.20 27.60
C ALA A 498 -32.66 5.28 27.13
N THR A 499 -32.69 4.87 25.85
CA THR A 499 -33.81 4.10 25.27
C THR A 499 -33.35 2.89 24.45
N GLY A 500 -34.22 1.90 24.28
CA GLY A 500 -33.95 0.72 23.46
C GLY A 500 -32.79 -0.13 23.97
N GLY A 501 -32.98 -0.85 25.09
CA GLY A 501 -31.89 -1.60 25.74
C GLY A 501 -31.17 -2.59 24.83
N ALA A 502 -31.91 -3.24 23.93
CA ALA A 502 -31.36 -3.98 22.81
C ALA A 502 -31.43 -3.15 21.53
N VAL A 503 -32.66 -2.78 21.14
CA VAL A 503 -32.96 -2.14 19.86
C VAL A 503 -33.73 -0.85 20.11
N ASP A 504 -33.36 0.22 19.42
CA ASP A 504 -34.11 1.47 19.34
C ASP A 504 -34.46 1.77 17.87
N THR A 505 -35.73 2.05 17.58
CA THR A 505 -36.17 2.32 16.20
C THR A 505 -36.97 3.61 16.11
N LEU A 506 -36.84 4.29 14.97
CA LEU A 506 -37.55 5.55 14.71
C LEU A 506 -37.90 5.67 13.23
N SER A 507 -39.18 5.93 12.93
CA SER A 507 -39.65 6.32 11.59
C SER A 507 -39.20 5.42 10.43
N GLY A 508 -39.12 4.09 10.65
CA GLY A 508 -38.81 3.08 9.62
C GLY A 508 -39.65 1.81 9.78
N TYR A 509 -39.37 0.79 8.97
CA TYR A 509 -40.06 -0.52 9.01
C TYR A 509 -39.06 -1.63 9.36
N GLN A 510 -39.16 -2.14 10.60
CA GLN A 510 -38.33 -3.23 11.10
C GLN A 510 -39.18 -4.44 11.46
N GLU A 511 -38.74 -5.62 11.06
CA GLU A 511 -39.38 -6.90 11.37
C GLU A 511 -38.42 -7.80 12.16
N PHE A 512 -38.94 -8.49 13.17
CA PHE A 512 -38.18 -9.40 14.03
C PHE A 512 -38.86 -10.76 14.05
N PHE A 513 -38.19 -11.79 13.54
CA PHE A 513 -38.70 -13.16 13.45
C PHE A 513 -37.83 -14.11 14.23
N SER A 514 -38.45 -14.89 15.13
CA SER A 514 -37.76 -15.93 15.92
C SER A 514 -36.52 -15.44 16.68
N CYS A 515 -36.47 -14.16 17.04
CA CYS A 515 -35.37 -13.55 17.77
C CYS A 515 -35.50 -13.78 19.28
N ASP A 516 -34.36 -13.88 19.98
CA ASP A 516 -34.30 -14.00 21.44
C ASP A 516 -33.77 -12.71 22.08
N PHE A 517 -34.45 -12.25 23.13
CA PHE A 517 -34.09 -11.03 23.87
C PHE A 517 -33.97 -11.35 25.35
N GLN A 518 -32.75 -11.33 25.90
CA GLN A 518 -32.48 -11.67 27.30
C GLN A 518 -31.55 -10.64 27.94
N GLY A 519 -31.81 -10.25 29.19
CA GLY A 519 -30.87 -9.45 29.98
C GLY A 519 -30.65 -7.99 29.54
N ASN A 520 -31.28 -7.55 28.43
CA ASN A 520 -31.11 -6.19 27.93
C ASN A 520 -31.72 -5.15 28.87
N SER A 521 -31.08 -3.99 29.01
CA SER A 521 -31.53 -2.93 29.93
C SER A 521 -31.44 -1.53 29.31
N ALA A 522 -32.37 -0.66 29.69
CA ALA A 522 -32.39 0.75 29.31
C ALA A 522 -32.56 1.64 30.55
N GLY A 523 -32.01 2.86 30.50
CA GLY A 523 -32.26 3.89 31.50
C GLY A 523 -33.75 4.26 31.61
N ARG A 524 -34.17 4.76 32.78
CA ARG A 524 -35.52 5.34 32.93
C ARG A 524 -35.50 6.78 32.43
N ILE A 525 -36.24 7.06 31.36
CA ILE A 525 -36.64 8.43 31.02
C ILE A 525 -37.49 8.93 32.21
N CYS A 526 -37.00 9.94 32.94
CA CYS A 526 -37.76 10.58 34.03
C CYS A 526 -38.72 11.64 33.50
#